data_AF-A0A9D2VYA7-F1
#
_entry.id   AF-A0A9D2VYA7-F1
#
_cell.length_a   1.000
_cell.length_b   1.000
_cell.length_c   1.000
_cell.angle_alpha   90.00
_cell.angle_beta   90.00
_cell.angle_gamma   90.00
#
_symmetry.space_group_name_H-M   'P 1'
#
loop_
_entity.id
_entity.type
_entity.pdbx_description
1 polymer ?
#
loop_
_entity_poly.entity_id
_entity_poly.type
_entity_poly.pdbx_seq_one_letter_code
_entity_poly.pdbx_strand_id
1 'polypeptide(L)'
;MNKEEILSRSKKDNIYGDEREQQIRTKRDAFSLWGLIVLGAIIMIIKLFRMESPADIIALLFCTSGLGFVYEGVRLKHKWSMIPGIVLLLAAVYFFYKFCAGLF
;
A
#
# COMPACT_ATOMS: atom_id res chain seq x y z
N MET A 1 -9.37 6.27 44.61
CA MET A 1 -8.75 6.01 43.29
C MET A 1 -7.57 6.97 43.14
N ASN A 2 -6.34 6.45 43.08
CA ASN A 2 -5.13 7.26 43.18
C ASN A 2 -4.74 7.82 41.80
N LYS A 3 -4.81 9.15 41.63
CA LYS A 3 -4.63 9.81 40.31
C LYS A 3 -3.25 9.59 39.72
N GLU A 4 -2.22 9.51 40.56
CA GLU A 4 -0.83 9.32 40.11
C GLU A 4 -0.60 7.93 39.51
N GLU A 5 -1.27 6.92 40.06
CA GLU A 5 -1.19 5.55 39.58
C GLU A 5 -1.84 5.41 38.19
N ILE A 6 -2.98 6.06 37.99
CA ILE A 6 -3.67 6.13 36.68
C ILE A 6 -2.80 6.85 35.64
N LEU A 7 -2.17 7.97 36.03
CA LEU A 7 -1.33 8.76 35.13
C LEU A 7 -0.06 7.99 34.72
N SER A 8 0.55 7.27 35.67
CA SER A 8 1.72 6.44 35.41
C SER A 8 1.39 5.27 34.47
N ARG A 9 0.21 4.66 34.63
CA ARG A 9 -0.27 3.57 33.79
C ARG A 9 -0.58 4.05 32.36
N SER A 10 -1.28 5.18 32.23
CA SER A 10 -1.55 5.81 30.94
C SER A 10 -0.27 6.26 30.21
N LYS A 11 0.73 6.80 30.91
CA LYS A 11 2.05 7.10 30.32
C LYS A 11 2.80 5.85 29.87
N LYS A 12 2.65 4.73 30.60
CA LYS A 12 3.28 3.45 30.28
C LYS A 12 2.61 2.79 29.07
N ASP A 13 1.30 2.91 28.96
CA ASP A 13 0.53 2.41 27.82
C ASP A 13 0.75 3.29 26.57
N ASN A 14 1.04 4.58 26.75
CA ASN A 14 1.36 5.52 25.68
C ASN A 14 2.82 5.46 25.16
N ILE A 15 3.63 4.49 25.61
CA ILE A 15 5.05 4.36 25.20
C ILE A 15 5.20 4.04 23.70
N TYR A 16 4.23 3.31 23.12
CA TYR A 16 4.24 2.94 21.70
C TYR A 16 3.60 3.98 20.77
N GLY A 17 3.24 5.15 21.32
CA GLY A 17 2.51 6.21 20.63
C GLY A 17 1.02 6.19 20.97
N ASP A 18 0.41 7.38 20.92
CA ASP A 18 -1.01 7.56 21.22
C ASP A 18 -1.86 6.79 20.20
N GLU A 19 -2.82 5.99 20.67
CA GLU A 19 -3.76 5.24 19.82
C GLU A 19 -4.43 6.18 18.80
N ARG A 20 -4.66 7.44 19.19
CA ARG A 20 -5.19 8.48 18.30
C ARG A 20 -4.23 8.79 17.15
N GLU A 21 -2.94 8.91 17.40
CA GLU A 21 -1.94 9.12 16.36
C GLU A 21 -1.86 7.94 15.40
N GLN A 22 -1.94 6.71 15.92
CA GLN A 22 -1.92 5.51 15.08
C GLN A 22 -3.15 5.46 14.16
N GLN A 23 -4.34 5.79 14.65
CA GLN A 23 -5.54 5.89 13.82
C GLN A 23 -5.42 6.96 12.75
N ILE A 24 -4.85 8.13 13.08
CA ILE A 24 -4.63 9.21 12.10
C ILE A 24 -3.63 8.76 11.03
N ARG A 25 -2.54 8.07 11.40
CA ARG A 25 -1.57 7.53 10.45
C ARG A 25 -2.20 6.51 9.51
N THR A 26 -3.00 5.57 10.02
CA THR A 26 -3.71 4.60 9.18
C THR A 26 -4.68 5.27 8.20
N LYS A 27 -5.47 6.25 8.67
CA LYS A 27 -6.39 7.01 7.81
C LYS A 27 -5.64 7.82 6.75
N ARG A 28 -4.53 8.43 7.13
CA ARG A 28 -3.64 9.17 6.21
C ARG A 28 -3.12 8.24 5.12
N ASP A 29 -2.58 7.08 5.49
CA ASP A 29 -2.00 6.14 4.53
C ASP A 29 -3.07 5.62 3.57
N ALA A 30 -4.29 5.32 4.06
CA ALA A 30 -5.43 4.96 3.22
C ALA A 30 -5.83 6.10 2.26
N PHE A 31 -5.88 7.35 2.74
CA PHE A 31 -6.20 8.51 1.90
C PHE A 31 -5.14 8.75 0.81
N SER A 32 -3.85 8.60 1.16
CA SER A 32 -2.75 8.70 0.21
C SER A 32 -2.82 7.62 -0.87
N LEU A 33 -3.15 6.38 -0.52
CA LEU A 33 -3.36 5.30 -1.48
C LEU A 33 -4.55 5.58 -2.42
N TRP A 34 -5.65 6.12 -1.90
CA TRP A 34 -6.78 6.56 -2.72
C TRP A 34 -6.37 7.63 -3.73
N GLY A 35 -5.58 8.62 -3.30
CA GLY A 35 -5.03 9.64 -4.20
C GLY A 35 -4.17 9.04 -5.32
N LEU A 36 -3.31 8.08 -5.00
CA LEU A 36 -2.48 7.36 -5.98
C LEU A 36 -3.33 6.58 -6.99
N ILE A 37 -4.36 5.87 -6.52
CA ILE A 37 -5.27 5.10 -7.40
C ILE A 37 -6.02 6.03 -8.35
N VAL A 38 -6.58 7.14 -7.84
CA VAL A 38 -7.33 8.10 -8.67
C VAL A 38 -6.43 8.74 -9.71
N LEU A 39 -5.26 9.23 -9.31
CA LEU A 39 -4.31 9.86 -10.23
C LEU A 39 -3.78 8.84 -11.26
N GLY A 40 -3.44 7.63 -10.83
CA GLY A 40 -3.03 6.54 -11.70
C GLY A 40 -4.10 6.18 -12.73
N ALA A 41 -5.38 6.13 -12.32
CA ALA A 41 -6.50 5.88 -13.22
C ALA A 41 -6.66 7.00 -14.26
N ILE A 42 -6.53 8.28 -13.86
CA ILE A 42 -6.59 9.42 -14.78
C ILE A 42 -5.46 9.34 -15.83
N ILE A 43 -4.22 9.09 -15.39
CA ILE A 43 -3.07 8.98 -16.30
C ILE A 43 -3.24 7.78 -17.24
N MET A 44 -3.72 6.65 -16.72
CA MET A 44 -4.01 5.46 -17.53
C MET A 44 -5.04 5.76 -18.62
N ILE A 45 -6.13 6.46 -18.30
CA ILE A 45 -7.14 6.86 -19.28
C ILE A 45 -6.53 7.76 -20.36
N ILE A 46 -5.72 8.75 -19.97
CA ILE A 46 -5.03 9.66 -20.93
C ILE A 46 -4.12 8.86 -21.86
N LYS A 47 -3.34 7.91 -21.34
CA LYS A 47 -2.45 7.05 -22.14
C LYS A 47 -3.22 6.18 -23.12
N LEU A 48 -4.34 5.59 -22.69
CA LEU A 48 -5.22 4.82 -23.56
C LEU A 48 -5.78 5.67 -24.70
N PHE A 49 -6.17 6.92 -24.43
CA PHE A 49 -6.60 7.86 -25.48
C PHE A 49 -5.48 8.22 -26.46
N ARG A 50 -4.22 8.22 -26.03
CA ARG A 50 -3.05 8.45 -26.89
C ARG A 50 -2.55 7.18 -27.58
N MET A 51 -3.23 6.05 -27.42
CA MET A 51 -2.81 4.72 -27.88
C MET A 51 -1.42 4.29 -27.35
N GLU A 52 -1.01 4.85 -26.22
CA GLU A 52 0.20 4.45 -25.51
C GLU A 52 -0.12 3.28 -24.56
N SER A 53 0.86 2.40 -24.34
CA SER A 53 0.69 1.31 -23.38
C SER A 53 0.68 1.84 -21.94
N PRO A 54 -0.36 1.56 -21.12
CA PRO A 54 -0.37 1.92 -19.71
C PRO A 54 0.39 0.92 -18.81
N ALA A 55 1.28 0.11 -19.40
CA ALA A 55 1.95 -0.98 -18.71
C ALA A 55 2.80 -0.50 -17.50
N ASP A 56 3.36 0.71 -17.57
CA ASP A 56 4.07 1.34 -16.47
C ASP A 56 3.18 1.64 -15.26
N ILE A 57 2.01 2.24 -15.48
CA ILE A 57 1.06 2.56 -14.41
C ILE A 57 0.52 1.28 -13.77
N ILE A 58 0.20 0.27 -14.58
CA ILE A 58 -0.26 -1.03 -14.09
C ILE A 58 0.84 -1.71 -13.25
N ALA A 59 2.10 -1.69 -13.71
CA ALA A 59 3.22 -2.24 -12.96
C ALA A 59 3.40 -1.56 -11.60
N LEU A 60 3.31 -0.22 -11.53
CA LEU A 60 3.43 0.53 -10.28
C LEU A 60 2.31 0.22 -9.29
N LEU A 61 1.05 0.15 -9.76
CA LEU A 61 -0.10 -0.16 -8.91
C LEU A 61 -0.03 -1.59 -8.38
N PHE A 62 0.37 -2.54 -9.22
CA PHE A 62 0.49 -3.95 -8.85
C PHE A 62 1.68 -4.19 -7.90
N CYS A 63 2.79 -3.49 -8.11
CA CYS A 63 3.94 -3.54 -7.20
C CYS A 63 3.57 -3.02 -5.81
N THR A 64 2.93 -1.85 -5.74
CA THR A 64 2.52 -1.22 -4.46
C THR A 64 1.53 -2.12 -3.70
N SER A 65 0.52 -2.65 -4.40
CA SER A 65 -0.47 -3.55 -3.80
C SER A 65 0.13 -4.89 -3.40
N GLY A 66 0.98 -5.47 -4.24
CA GLY A 66 1.66 -6.74 -3.99
C GLY A 66 2.58 -6.68 -2.77
N LEU A 67 3.38 -5.63 -2.65
CA LEU A 67 4.20 -5.38 -1.45
C LEU A 67 3.35 -5.21 -0.19
N GLY A 68 2.21 -4.51 -0.28
CA GLY A 68 1.27 -4.35 0.83
C GLY A 68 0.75 -5.69 1.35
N PHE A 69 0.21 -6.53 0.47
CA PHE A 69 -0.32 -7.84 0.85
C PHE A 69 0.76 -8.82 1.33
N VAL A 70 1.96 -8.77 0.75
CA VAL A 70 3.08 -9.60 1.23
C VAL A 70 3.52 -9.15 2.61
N TYR A 71 3.68 -7.84 2.84
CA TYR A 71 4.06 -7.30 4.14
C TYR A 71 3.03 -7.65 5.22
N GLU A 72 1.75 -7.48 4.91
CA GLU A 72 0.64 -7.86 5.77
C GLU A 72 0.65 -9.37 6.06
N GLY A 73 0.80 -10.21 5.03
CA GLY A 73 0.87 -11.66 5.16
C GLY A 73 2.04 -12.14 6.02
N VAL A 74 3.21 -11.49 5.91
CA VAL A 74 4.39 -11.77 6.74
C VAL A 74 4.16 -11.36 8.19
N ARG A 75 3.57 -10.19 8.42
CA ARG A 75 3.33 -9.65 9.77
C ARG A 75 2.23 -10.38 10.52
N LEU A 76 1.11 -10.67 9.85
CA LEU A 76 -0.03 -11.37 10.47
C LEU A 76 0.07 -12.90 10.38
N LYS A 77 1.11 -13.46 9.73
CA LYS A 77 1.29 -14.91 9.47
C LYS A 77 0.10 -15.57 8.74
N HIS A 78 -0.77 -14.78 8.11
CA HIS A 78 -1.88 -15.28 7.31
C HIS A 78 -1.39 -15.72 5.93
N LYS A 79 -1.14 -17.03 5.79
CA LYS A 79 -0.69 -17.64 4.52
C LYS A 79 -1.62 -17.32 3.33
N TRP A 80 -2.93 -17.18 3.59
CA TRP A 80 -3.92 -16.88 2.56
C TRP A 80 -3.81 -15.46 1.99
N SER A 81 -3.38 -14.47 2.78
CA SER A 81 -3.18 -13.09 2.32
C SER A 81 -1.86 -12.90 1.56
N MET A 82 -0.90 -13.80 1.75
CA MET A 82 0.42 -13.74 1.09
C MET A 82 0.36 -14.18 -0.39
N ILE A 83 -0.47 -15.17 -0.71
CA ILE A 83 -0.63 -15.71 -2.07
C ILE A 83 -1.03 -14.62 -3.09
N PRO A 84 -2.09 -13.81 -2.88
CA PRO A 84 -2.46 -12.77 -3.84
C PRO A 84 -1.36 -11.70 -3.97
N GLY A 85 -0.64 -11.40 -2.89
CA GLY A 85 0.49 -10.47 -2.93
C GLY A 85 1.62 -10.94 -3.86
N ILE A 86 1.98 -12.22 -3.81
CA ILE A 86 3.00 -12.80 -4.71
C ILE A 86 2.54 -12.78 -6.16
N VAL A 87 1.27 -13.14 -6.42
CA VAL A 87 0.69 -13.12 -7.78
C VAL A 87 0.72 -11.70 -8.36
N LEU A 88 0.36 -10.69 -7.56
CA LEU A 88 0.42 -9.28 -7.96
C LEU A 88 1.86 -8.82 -8.25
N LEU A 89 2.84 -9.27 -7.46
CA LEU A 89 4.25 -8.96 -7.72
C LEU A 89 4.75 -9.59 -9.02
N LEU A 90 4.40 -10.84 -9.31
CA LEU A 90 4.76 -11.49 -10.58
C LEU A 90 4.13 -10.76 -11.77
N ALA A 91 2.86 -10.36 -11.63
CA ALA A 91 2.20 -9.56 -12.65
C ALA A 91 2.86 -8.17 -12.81
N ALA A 92 3.29 -7.52 -11.71
CA ALA A 92 4.03 -6.26 -11.77
C ALA A 92 5.34 -6.40 -12.56
N VAL A 93 6.11 -7.47 -12.32
CA VAL A 93 7.34 -7.77 -13.07
C VAL A 93 7.05 -7.98 -14.55
N TYR A 94 5.98 -8.71 -14.88
CA TYR A 94 5.57 -8.92 -16.28
C TYR A 94 5.19 -7.61 -16.98
N PHE A 95 4.39 -6.75 -16.34
CA PHE A 95 4.00 -5.46 -16.92
C PHE A 95 5.18 -4.50 -17.02
N PHE A 96 6.10 -4.53 -16.06
CA PHE A 96 7.35 -3.78 -16.12
C PHE A 96 8.24 -4.24 -17.29
N TYR A 97 8.38 -5.56 -17.47
CA TYR A 97 9.07 -6.11 -18.63
C TYR A 97 8.43 -5.66 -19.93
N LYS A 98 7.09 -5.73 -20.05
CA LYS A 98 6.36 -5.27 -21.24
C LYS A 98 6.58 -3.77 -21.50
N PHE A 99 6.63 -2.96 -20.46
CA PHE A 99 6.96 -1.53 -20.58
C PHE A 99 8.38 -1.33 -21.10
N CYS A 100 9.37 -2.02 -20.53
CA CYS A 100 10.76 -1.96 -21.01
C CYS A 100 10.90 -2.46 -22.45
N ALA A 101 10.27 -3.57 -22.79
CA ALA A 101 10.31 -4.14 -24.13
C ALA A 101 9.56 -3.30 -25.18
N GLY A 102 8.65 -2.40 -24.76
CA GLY A 102 8.02 -1.43 -25.65
C GLY A 102 8.81 -0.13 -25.83
N LEU A 103 9.89 0.07 -25.06
CA LEU A 103 10.78 1.23 -25.14
C LEU A 103 12.00 0.99 -26.04
N PHE A 104 12.36 -0.27 -26.28
CA PHE A 104 13.46 -0.71 -27.16
C PHE A 104 12.91 -1.31 -28.44
#